data_AF-A0A3D9ZUA7-F1
#
_entry.id   AF-A0A3D9ZUA7-F1
#
_cell.length_a   1.000
_cell.length_b   1.000
_cell.length_c   1.000
_cell.angle_alpha   90.00
_cell.angle_beta   90.00
_cell.angle_gamma   90.00
#
_symmetry.space_group_name_H-M   'P 1'
#
loop_
_entity.id
_entity.type
_entity.pdbx_description
1 polymer ?
#
loop_
_entity_poly.entity_id
_entity_poly.type
_entity_poly.pdbx_seq_one_letter_code
_entity_poly.pdbx_strand_id
1 'polypeptide(L)'
;MSYDVTIAAHRAMRTDLVEAWAGERSLALAKEPDHLVLGSPSSGEFIEVWGPDPAEADDFDEMLAAACLAPRWMVQLSTTAGATKATITLLRTLARHIAEQTDGAAMDPRRDGLIWPRGRRKMAVPAVERSTSMVRMDWFVPPSRWADAAGQIVDLLARRCPEALPTRYGHWEPPPHRFDRAEPQPFTEAVRGAADDYLFWRASRPCFGGSANPPNPAAGDERPTVGRIELSFDGGLVRADDRWREALVDLFATAARTFGAFFAAAQEEPGHLVSRNRSWPTKESLTHSAEHILNGQTWQGLPPVPMWLSWYGRPYADLVTPGLVRASEQIRPRADLPAVVPPPELTYRHRPAIVGADGSVSTDPPRPGDQASFIPDLEGI
;
A
#
# COMPACT_ATOMS: atom_id res chain seq x y z
N MET A 1 -4.25 -38.62 -11.51
CA MET A 1 -4.27 -37.15 -11.31
C MET A 1 -2.88 -36.60 -11.55
N SER A 2 -2.72 -35.71 -12.54
CA SER A 2 -1.50 -34.96 -12.87
C SER A 2 -0.94 -34.20 -11.66
N TYR A 3 0.36 -34.01 -11.55
CA TYR A 3 0.94 -33.20 -10.48
C TYR A 3 1.18 -31.79 -11.00
N ASP A 4 0.51 -30.81 -10.38
CA ASP A 4 0.44 -29.44 -10.88
C ASP A 4 1.01 -28.43 -9.85
N VAL A 5 1.65 -27.38 -10.34
CA VAL A 5 2.21 -26.26 -9.56
C VAL A 5 1.83 -24.95 -10.24
N THR A 6 1.38 -23.98 -9.45
CA THR A 6 0.97 -22.65 -9.94
C THR A 6 2.01 -21.61 -9.53
N ILE A 7 2.32 -20.69 -10.43
CA ILE A 7 3.21 -19.56 -10.22
C ILE A 7 2.44 -18.28 -10.49
N ALA A 8 2.43 -17.38 -9.50
CA ALA A 8 2.02 -16.00 -9.67
C ALA A 8 3.27 -15.16 -9.92
N ALA A 9 3.29 -14.35 -10.97
CA ALA A 9 4.46 -13.60 -11.40
C ALA A 9 4.12 -12.14 -11.70
N HIS A 10 5.02 -11.23 -11.33
CA HIS A 10 4.88 -9.81 -11.68
C HIS A 10 5.37 -9.53 -13.11
N ARG A 11 6.43 -10.23 -13.54
CA ARG A 11 6.97 -10.14 -14.90
C ARG A 11 6.58 -11.38 -15.71
N ALA A 12 6.28 -11.20 -17.00
CA ALA A 12 5.98 -12.32 -17.87
C ALA A 12 7.17 -13.29 -17.94
N MET A 13 6.91 -14.60 -17.83
CA MET A 13 7.92 -15.62 -18.09
C MET A 13 8.35 -15.55 -19.55
N ARG A 14 9.67 -15.50 -19.80
CA ARG A 14 10.21 -15.59 -21.16
C ARG A 14 10.57 -17.04 -21.49
N THR A 15 10.39 -17.45 -22.74
CA THR A 15 10.75 -18.80 -23.19
C THR A 15 12.24 -19.11 -23.00
N ASP A 16 13.11 -18.12 -23.24
CA ASP A 16 14.56 -18.29 -23.15
C ASP A 16 15.07 -18.52 -21.71
N LEU A 17 14.31 -18.09 -20.71
CA LEU A 17 14.55 -18.44 -19.31
C LEU A 17 14.44 -19.96 -19.10
N VAL A 18 13.39 -20.57 -19.64
CA VAL A 18 13.16 -22.02 -19.52
C VAL A 18 14.18 -22.79 -20.36
N GLU A 19 14.52 -22.30 -21.55
CA GLU A 19 15.59 -22.84 -22.39
C GLU A 19 16.95 -22.88 -21.68
N ALA A 20 17.36 -21.76 -21.08
CA ALA A 20 18.63 -21.68 -20.36
C ALA A 20 18.67 -22.66 -19.19
N TRP A 21 17.59 -22.70 -18.39
CA TRP A 21 17.49 -23.61 -17.25
C TRP A 21 17.54 -25.09 -17.66
N ALA A 22 16.89 -25.44 -18.78
CA ALA A 22 16.89 -26.77 -19.35
C ALA A 22 18.27 -27.17 -19.89
N GLY A 23 18.94 -26.25 -20.59
CA GLY A 23 20.27 -26.43 -21.15
C GLY A 23 21.32 -26.75 -20.09
N GLU A 24 21.31 -26.02 -18.96
CA GLU A 24 22.18 -26.28 -17.80
C GLU A 24 22.04 -27.70 -17.22
N ARG A 25 20.88 -28.32 -17.41
CA ARG A 25 20.53 -29.64 -16.87
C ARG A 25 20.51 -30.73 -17.93
N SER A 26 20.92 -30.41 -19.16
CA SER A 26 20.90 -31.34 -20.30
C SER A 26 19.52 -31.96 -20.54
N LEU A 27 18.45 -31.19 -20.33
CA LEU A 27 17.08 -31.60 -20.61
C LEU A 27 16.72 -31.25 -22.05
N ALA A 28 15.96 -32.12 -22.71
CA ALA A 28 15.38 -31.79 -24.00
C ALA A 28 14.20 -30.83 -23.80
N LEU A 29 14.16 -29.78 -24.60
CA LEU A 29 13.04 -28.84 -24.66
C LEU A 29 12.38 -28.94 -26.03
N ALA A 30 11.08 -29.22 -26.04
CA ALA A 30 10.22 -29.05 -27.21
C ALA A 30 9.31 -27.84 -27.00
N LYS A 31 9.08 -27.08 -28.07
CA LYS A 31 8.13 -25.97 -28.09
C LYS A 31 6.88 -26.46 -28.79
N GLU A 32 5.82 -26.63 -28.02
CA GLU A 32 4.48 -26.86 -28.54
C GLU A 32 3.80 -25.51 -28.81
N PRO A 33 2.70 -25.45 -29.58
CA PRO A 33 2.04 -24.20 -29.93
C PRO A 33 1.65 -23.35 -28.70
N ASP A 34 1.23 -24.01 -27.62
CA ASP A 34 0.61 -23.34 -26.46
C ASP A 34 1.44 -23.48 -25.17
N HIS A 35 2.50 -24.29 -25.18
CA HIS A 35 3.29 -24.57 -23.98
C HIS A 35 4.69 -25.11 -24.32
N LEU A 36 5.53 -25.22 -23.29
CA LEU A 36 6.85 -25.83 -23.41
C LEU A 36 6.83 -27.22 -22.78
N VAL A 37 7.52 -28.18 -23.39
CA VAL A 37 7.67 -29.54 -22.88
C VAL A 37 9.14 -29.82 -22.59
N LEU A 38 9.44 -30.16 -21.34
CA LEU A 38 10.77 -30.50 -20.85
C LEU A 38 10.81 -32.00 -20.52
N GLY A 39 11.77 -32.73 -21.04
CA GLY A 39 11.87 -34.16 -20.75
C GLY A 39 13.29 -34.69 -20.81
N SER A 40 13.51 -35.83 -20.16
CA SER A 40 14.67 -36.66 -20.48
C SER A 40 14.30 -37.57 -21.66
N PRO A 41 15.11 -37.62 -22.73
CA PRO A 41 14.85 -38.53 -23.86
C PRO A 41 14.71 -40.00 -23.45
N SER A 42 15.26 -40.38 -22.30
CA SER A 42 15.34 -41.78 -21.85
C SER A 42 14.23 -42.23 -20.90
N SER A 43 13.52 -41.31 -20.22
CA SER A 43 12.57 -41.69 -19.15
C SER A 43 11.12 -41.76 -19.60
N GLY A 44 10.76 -41.09 -20.71
CA GLY A 44 9.36 -40.90 -21.10
C GLY A 44 8.56 -40.00 -20.14
N GLU A 45 9.20 -39.44 -19.11
CA GLU A 45 8.62 -38.45 -18.20
C GLU A 45 8.94 -37.04 -18.70
N PHE A 46 7.94 -36.17 -18.63
CA PHE A 46 8.06 -34.77 -19.06
C PHE A 46 7.35 -33.83 -18.10
N ILE A 47 7.75 -32.56 -18.15
CA ILE A 47 7.17 -31.43 -17.45
C ILE A 47 6.65 -30.48 -18.53
N GLU A 48 5.38 -30.13 -18.45
CA GLU A 48 4.80 -29.10 -19.30
C GLU A 48 4.84 -27.76 -18.56
N VAL A 49 5.09 -26.69 -19.28
CA VAL A 49 5.11 -25.31 -18.77
C VAL A 49 4.15 -24.48 -19.61
N TRP A 50 3.01 -24.15 -19.02
CA TRP A 50 1.92 -23.39 -19.62
C TRP A 50 2.00 -21.91 -19.21
N GLY A 51 1.64 -21.01 -20.12
CA GLY A 51 1.72 -19.56 -19.94
C GLY A 51 3.01 -18.93 -20.49
N PRO A 52 3.30 -17.65 -20.17
CA PRO A 52 2.60 -16.83 -19.17
C PRO A 52 1.25 -16.30 -19.66
N ASP A 53 0.20 -16.50 -18.86
CA ASP A 53 -1.13 -15.97 -19.11
C ASP A 53 -1.37 -14.73 -18.24
N PRO A 54 -2.00 -13.65 -18.74
CA PRO A 54 -2.39 -12.51 -17.91
C PRO A 54 -3.30 -12.96 -16.76
N ALA A 55 -3.06 -12.42 -15.55
CA ALA A 55 -3.82 -12.76 -14.35
C ALA A 55 -3.85 -11.60 -13.34
N GLU A 56 -4.89 -11.56 -12.51
CA GLU A 56 -5.07 -10.63 -11.40
C GLU A 56 -4.89 -11.36 -10.05
N ALA A 57 -4.76 -10.62 -8.95
CA ALA A 57 -4.55 -11.22 -7.62
C ALA A 57 -5.68 -12.18 -7.21
N ASP A 58 -6.91 -11.91 -7.65
CA ASP A 58 -8.11 -12.70 -7.32
C ASP A 58 -8.15 -14.05 -8.08
N ASP A 59 -7.29 -14.25 -9.07
CA ASP A 59 -7.16 -15.53 -9.81
C ASP A 59 -6.31 -16.57 -9.06
N PHE A 60 -5.70 -16.19 -7.93
CA PHE A 60 -4.78 -17.05 -7.17
C PHE A 60 -5.36 -17.45 -5.81
N ASP A 61 -4.83 -18.54 -5.26
CA ASP A 61 -5.00 -18.87 -3.85
C ASP A 61 -4.51 -17.72 -2.96
N GLU A 62 -5.21 -17.46 -1.84
CA GLU A 62 -4.92 -16.34 -0.93
C GLU A 62 -3.46 -16.33 -0.46
N MET A 63 -2.88 -17.50 -0.17
CA MET A 63 -1.48 -17.61 0.25
C MET A 63 -0.52 -17.25 -0.88
N LEU A 64 -0.84 -17.64 -2.11
CA LEU A 64 -0.03 -17.33 -3.29
C LEU A 64 -0.13 -15.85 -3.68
N ALA A 65 -1.35 -15.29 -3.67
CA ALA A 65 -1.62 -13.88 -3.90
C ALA A 65 -0.87 -12.99 -2.89
N ALA A 66 -0.91 -13.35 -1.61
CA ALA A 66 -0.20 -12.63 -0.55
C ALA A 66 1.34 -12.76 -0.64
N ALA A 67 1.86 -13.79 -1.31
CA ALA A 67 3.29 -14.03 -1.45
C ALA A 67 3.92 -13.34 -2.69
N CYS A 68 3.12 -13.00 -3.70
CA CYS A 68 3.55 -12.29 -4.90
C CYS A 68 3.10 -10.83 -4.84
N LEU A 69 4.04 -9.89 -4.76
CA LEU A 69 3.71 -8.47 -4.77
C LEU A 69 3.26 -8.05 -6.18
N ALA A 70 2.01 -7.62 -6.32
CA ALA A 70 1.37 -7.19 -7.56
C ALA A 70 1.48 -8.22 -8.71
N PRO A 71 0.84 -9.41 -8.60
CA PRO A 71 0.88 -10.41 -9.66
C PRO A 71 0.17 -9.92 -10.92
N ARG A 72 0.71 -10.27 -12.08
CA ARG A 72 0.21 -9.91 -13.41
C ARG A 72 0.11 -11.09 -14.37
N TRP A 73 0.80 -12.18 -14.05
CA TRP A 73 0.96 -13.34 -14.91
C TRP A 73 0.82 -14.61 -14.10
N MET A 74 0.17 -15.61 -14.69
CA MET A 74 0.10 -16.98 -14.20
C MET A 74 0.96 -17.88 -15.09
N VAL A 75 1.71 -18.80 -14.46
CA VAL A 75 2.39 -19.90 -15.14
C VAL A 75 2.01 -21.19 -14.43
N GLN A 76 1.65 -22.22 -15.19
CA GLN A 76 1.30 -23.53 -14.64
C GLN A 76 2.30 -24.58 -15.10
N LEU A 77 2.77 -25.39 -14.16
CA LEU A 77 3.64 -26.52 -14.45
C LEU A 77 2.91 -27.81 -14.10
N SER A 78 2.86 -28.73 -15.06
CA SER A 78 2.23 -30.04 -14.90
C SER A 78 3.20 -31.16 -15.25
N THR A 79 2.96 -32.35 -14.69
CA THR A 79 3.61 -33.58 -15.12
C THR A 79 2.63 -34.75 -15.00
N THR A 80 2.95 -35.87 -15.66
CA THR A 80 2.08 -37.03 -15.80
C THR A 80 1.68 -37.65 -14.46
N ALA A 81 0.52 -38.29 -14.43
CA ALA A 81 0.06 -39.02 -13.26
C ALA A 81 1.00 -40.19 -12.96
N GLY A 82 1.61 -40.18 -11.76
CA GLY A 82 2.58 -41.21 -11.36
C GLY A 82 4.04 -40.85 -11.60
N ALA A 83 4.33 -39.61 -12.01
CA ALA A 83 5.69 -39.11 -12.15
C ALA A 83 6.56 -39.44 -10.94
N THR A 84 7.81 -39.83 -11.22
CA THR A 84 8.78 -40.19 -10.18
C THR A 84 9.05 -39.03 -9.22
N LYS A 85 9.53 -39.35 -8.02
CA LYS A 85 9.98 -38.33 -7.05
C LYS A 85 11.07 -37.41 -7.65
N ALA A 86 11.89 -37.94 -8.57
CA ALA A 86 12.91 -37.16 -9.26
C ALA A 86 12.27 -36.10 -10.18
N THR A 87 11.30 -36.49 -11.00
CA THR A 87 10.57 -35.56 -11.90
C THR A 87 9.76 -34.53 -11.12
N ILE A 88 9.09 -34.92 -10.04
CA ILE A 88 8.40 -33.97 -9.14
C ILE A 88 9.40 -32.96 -8.52
N THR A 89 10.58 -33.43 -8.11
CA THR A 89 11.63 -32.54 -7.55
C THR A 89 12.16 -31.58 -8.61
N LEU A 90 12.32 -32.05 -9.84
CA LEU A 90 12.74 -31.25 -10.97
C LEU A 90 11.70 -30.17 -11.31
N LEU A 91 10.42 -30.54 -11.39
CA LEU A 91 9.29 -29.61 -11.60
C LEU A 91 9.26 -28.50 -10.55
N ARG A 92 9.40 -28.85 -9.26
CA ARG A 92 9.44 -27.85 -8.18
C ARG A 92 10.66 -26.94 -8.26
N THR A 93 11.79 -27.46 -8.72
CA THR A 93 13.03 -26.68 -8.89
C THR A 93 12.88 -25.69 -10.04
N LEU A 94 12.25 -26.10 -11.15
CA LEU A 94 11.90 -25.21 -12.26
C LEU A 94 10.89 -24.15 -11.81
N ALA A 95 9.82 -24.55 -11.11
CA ALA A 95 8.82 -23.60 -10.63
C ALA A 95 9.42 -22.50 -9.75
N ARG A 96 10.32 -22.90 -8.83
CA ARG A 96 11.09 -21.97 -8.02
C ARG A 96 11.94 -21.04 -8.88
N HIS A 97 12.66 -21.58 -9.86
CA HIS A 97 13.53 -20.79 -10.73
C HIS A 97 12.73 -19.75 -11.53
N ILE A 98 11.60 -20.15 -12.11
CA ILE A 98 10.70 -19.24 -12.82
C ILE A 98 10.21 -18.15 -11.86
N ALA A 99 9.68 -18.51 -10.68
CA ALA A 99 9.21 -17.53 -9.71
C ALA A 99 10.29 -16.55 -9.26
N GLU A 100 11.52 -17.02 -9.02
CA GLU A 100 12.67 -16.18 -8.68
C GLU A 100 13.00 -15.15 -9.78
N GLN A 101 13.00 -15.57 -11.04
CA GLN A 101 13.40 -14.73 -12.18
C GLN A 101 12.27 -13.82 -12.70
N THR A 102 11.03 -14.14 -12.34
CA THR A 102 9.82 -13.39 -12.74
C THR A 102 9.26 -12.52 -11.60
N ASP A 103 10.04 -12.36 -10.53
CA ASP A 103 9.67 -11.51 -9.39
C ASP A 103 8.38 -11.98 -8.69
N GLY A 104 8.13 -13.29 -8.72
CA GLY A 104 6.88 -13.94 -8.31
C GLY A 104 6.99 -14.90 -7.12
N ALA A 105 5.94 -15.72 -6.97
CA ALA A 105 5.81 -16.79 -5.99
C ALA A 105 5.29 -18.07 -6.66
N ALA A 106 5.63 -19.23 -6.10
CA ALA A 106 5.20 -20.54 -6.60
C ALA A 106 4.58 -21.36 -5.47
N MET A 107 3.49 -22.07 -5.75
CA MET A 107 2.75 -22.88 -4.78
C MET A 107 2.45 -24.28 -5.31
N ASP A 108 2.57 -25.27 -4.43
CA ASP A 108 2.13 -26.64 -4.67
C ASP A 108 0.81 -26.90 -3.91
N PRO A 109 -0.34 -27.00 -4.60
CA PRO A 109 -1.64 -27.20 -3.96
C PRO A 109 -1.76 -28.55 -3.25
N ARG A 110 -0.94 -29.56 -3.60
CA ARG A 110 -1.01 -30.90 -2.99
C ARG A 110 -0.27 -31.01 -1.66
N ARG A 111 0.66 -30.10 -1.41
CA ARG A 111 1.42 -30.04 -0.14
C ARG A 111 1.13 -28.77 0.65
N ASP A 112 0.06 -28.06 0.27
CA ASP A 112 -0.45 -26.85 0.93
C ASP A 112 0.67 -25.89 1.33
N GLY A 113 1.54 -25.56 0.37
CA GLY A 113 2.77 -24.85 0.70
C GLY A 113 3.41 -24.10 -0.46
N LEU A 114 3.82 -22.87 -0.16
CA LEU A 114 4.70 -22.06 -1.00
C LEU A 114 6.02 -22.80 -1.25
N ILE A 115 6.31 -23.04 -2.52
CA ILE A 115 7.62 -23.48 -3.01
C ILE A 115 8.60 -22.31 -2.92
N TRP A 116 8.15 -21.12 -3.29
CA TRP A 116 8.92 -19.87 -3.31
C TRP A 116 8.01 -18.66 -3.05
N PRO A 117 8.43 -17.67 -2.26
CA PRO A 117 9.61 -17.67 -1.38
C PRO A 117 9.49 -18.71 -0.27
N ARG A 118 10.60 -19.33 0.13
CA ARG A 118 10.62 -20.24 1.31
C ARG A 118 10.61 -19.40 2.58
N GLY A 119 9.45 -19.31 3.23
CA GLY A 119 9.23 -18.48 4.41
C GLY A 119 9.05 -17.00 4.10
N ARG A 120 8.67 -16.20 5.10
CA ARG A 120 8.59 -14.73 4.93
C ARG A 120 9.93 -14.21 4.47
N ARG A 121 9.99 -13.59 3.29
CA ARG A 121 11.18 -12.92 2.75
C ARG A 121 11.55 -11.78 3.71
N LYS A 122 12.34 -12.07 4.75
CA LYS A 122 12.96 -11.04 5.57
C LYS A 122 13.98 -10.37 4.67
N MET A 123 13.63 -9.22 4.08
CA MET A 123 14.65 -8.34 3.53
C MET A 123 15.71 -8.15 4.61
N ALA A 124 16.94 -8.60 4.35
CA ALA A 124 18.04 -8.40 5.26
C ALA A 124 18.17 -6.89 5.45
N VAL A 125 17.87 -6.41 6.65
CA VAL A 125 17.96 -4.98 6.96
C VAL A 125 19.43 -4.69 7.21
N PRO A 126 20.08 -3.83 6.41
CA PRO A 126 21.40 -3.34 6.78
C PRO A 126 21.29 -2.75 8.19
N ALA A 127 22.13 -3.20 9.11
CA ALA A 127 22.14 -2.66 10.48
C ALA A 127 22.62 -1.19 10.51
N VAL A 128 23.18 -0.73 9.40
CA VAL A 128 23.69 0.63 9.17
C VAL A 128 22.53 1.58 8.99
N GLU A 129 22.59 2.72 9.69
CA GLU A 129 21.67 3.83 9.48
C GLU A 129 21.78 4.32 8.04
N ARG A 130 20.63 4.55 7.40
CA ARG A 130 20.58 5.13 6.07
C ARG A 130 19.56 6.24 6.00
N SER A 131 19.88 7.26 5.20
CA SER A 131 18.90 8.28 4.83
C SER A 131 17.88 7.71 3.86
N THR A 132 16.65 8.19 3.95
CA THR A 132 15.52 7.82 3.10
C THR A 132 14.46 8.91 3.11
N SER A 133 13.53 8.83 2.18
CA SER A 133 12.21 9.44 2.30
C SER A 133 11.23 8.51 3.02
N MET A 134 10.13 9.06 3.52
CA MET A 134 8.98 8.35 4.06
C MET A 134 7.77 8.62 3.17
N VAL A 135 7.11 7.57 2.71
CA VAL A 135 5.80 7.70 2.05
C VAL A 135 4.75 7.61 3.14
N ARG A 136 4.04 8.71 3.40
CA ARG A 136 2.92 8.78 4.32
C ARG A 136 1.61 8.73 3.54
N MET A 137 0.65 7.96 4.01
CA MET A 137 -0.71 7.88 3.47
C MET A 137 -1.70 8.21 4.57
N ASP A 138 -2.62 9.10 4.28
CA ASP A 138 -3.65 9.58 5.19
C ASP A 138 -5.03 9.40 4.58
N TRP A 139 -5.95 8.81 5.33
CA TRP A 139 -7.37 8.73 4.98
C TRP A 139 -8.20 9.44 6.04
N PHE A 140 -9.00 10.42 5.60
CA PHE A 140 -9.91 11.19 6.44
C PHE A 140 -11.32 10.64 6.31
N VAL A 141 -11.86 10.19 7.44
CA VAL A 141 -13.09 9.40 7.55
C VAL A 141 -14.13 10.21 8.30
N PRO A 142 -15.37 10.34 7.78
CA PRO A 142 -16.43 11.04 8.50
C PRO A 142 -16.81 10.25 9.77
N PRO A 143 -17.24 10.93 10.85
CA PRO A 143 -17.61 10.26 12.11
C PRO A 143 -18.60 9.10 11.94
N SER A 144 -19.59 9.29 11.08
CA SER A 144 -20.62 8.29 10.75
C SER A 144 -20.07 6.99 10.14
N ARG A 145 -18.85 7.00 9.59
CA ARG A 145 -18.19 5.84 8.98
C ARG A 145 -17.06 5.27 9.83
N TRP A 146 -16.69 5.91 10.94
CA TRP A 146 -15.50 5.53 11.70
C TRP A 146 -15.54 4.07 12.19
N ALA A 147 -16.64 3.64 12.80
CA ALA A 147 -16.75 2.30 13.35
C ALA A 147 -16.59 1.18 12.29
N ASP A 148 -17.12 1.43 11.09
CA ASP A 148 -17.00 0.55 9.93
C ASP A 148 -15.56 0.56 9.38
N ALA A 149 -14.98 1.75 9.21
CA ALA A 149 -13.61 1.90 8.72
C ALA A 149 -12.59 1.21 9.64
N ALA A 150 -12.70 1.46 10.96
CA ALA A 150 -11.91 0.81 11.99
C ALA A 150 -12.07 -0.73 11.96
N GLY A 151 -13.30 -1.20 11.73
CA GLY A 151 -13.61 -2.62 11.58
C GLY A 151 -12.92 -3.31 10.40
N GLN A 152 -12.62 -2.55 9.35
CA GLN A 152 -12.13 -3.09 8.08
C GLN A 152 -10.61 -3.00 7.91
N ILE A 153 -9.89 -2.35 8.82
CA ILE A 153 -8.43 -2.15 8.71
C ILE A 153 -7.71 -3.49 8.55
N VAL A 154 -7.92 -4.44 9.47
CA VAL A 154 -7.15 -5.70 9.47
C VAL A 154 -7.37 -6.48 8.18
N ASP A 155 -8.63 -6.65 7.79
CA ASP A 155 -9.02 -7.40 6.60
C ASP A 155 -8.46 -6.77 5.31
N LEU A 156 -8.52 -5.44 5.22
CA LEU A 156 -7.93 -4.69 4.10
C LEU A 156 -6.42 -4.91 4.03
N LEU A 157 -5.70 -4.73 5.15
CA LEU A 157 -4.26 -4.87 5.19
C LEU A 157 -3.84 -6.33 4.92
N ALA A 158 -4.54 -7.31 5.47
CA ALA A 158 -4.25 -8.73 5.25
C ALA A 158 -4.32 -9.11 3.77
N ARG A 159 -5.28 -8.54 3.02
CA ARG A 159 -5.44 -8.82 1.58
C ARG A 159 -4.51 -8.00 0.69
N ARG A 160 -4.29 -6.72 1.01
CA ARG A 160 -3.66 -5.77 0.09
C ARG A 160 -2.22 -5.43 0.45
N CYS A 161 -1.86 -5.45 1.73
CA CYS A 161 -0.50 -5.16 2.18
C CYS A 161 -0.21 -5.86 3.52
N PRO A 162 0.06 -7.18 3.51
CA PRO A 162 0.32 -7.96 4.72
C PRO A 162 1.49 -7.43 5.56
N GLU A 163 2.42 -6.70 4.94
CA GLU A 163 3.54 -6.01 5.57
C GLU A 163 3.08 -4.88 6.49
N ALA A 164 1.96 -4.21 6.18
CA ALA A 164 1.38 -3.14 6.98
C ALA A 164 0.55 -3.63 8.17
N LEU A 165 0.28 -4.95 8.24
CA LEU A 165 -0.41 -5.54 9.40
C LEU A 165 0.33 -5.23 10.71
N PRO A 166 -0.39 -4.96 11.81
CA PRO A 166 0.21 -4.71 13.09
C PRO A 166 1.11 -5.88 13.54
N THR A 167 2.19 -5.54 14.24
CA THR A 167 3.02 -6.48 14.99
C THR A 167 2.92 -6.20 16.48
N ARG A 168 2.82 -4.92 16.84
CA ARG A 168 2.53 -4.40 18.17
C ARG A 168 1.71 -3.12 18.05
N TYR A 169 0.88 -2.83 19.05
CA TYR A 169 0.00 -1.65 19.06
C TYR A 169 -0.26 -1.13 20.49
N GLY A 170 -0.70 0.12 20.58
CA GLY A 170 -1.09 0.78 21.83
C GLY A 170 -1.02 2.31 21.74
N HIS A 171 -1.16 2.97 22.88
CA HIS A 171 -1.26 4.44 23.00
C HIS A 171 0.03 5.11 23.49
N TRP A 172 1.05 4.33 23.87
CA TRP A 172 2.34 4.84 24.32
C TRP A 172 3.50 3.99 23.81
N GLU A 173 4.69 4.60 23.75
CA GLU A 173 5.91 3.93 23.34
C GLU A 173 6.67 3.36 24.55
N PRO A 174 7.10 2.08 24.50
CA PRO A 174 6.86 1.11 23.44
C PRO A 174 5.43 0.51 23.49
N PRO A 175 4.82 0.17 22.33
CA PRO A 175 3.48 -0.39 22.29
C PRO A 175 3.39 -1.71 23.10
N PRO A 176 2.50 -1.80 24.10
CA PRO A 176 2.44 -2.92 25.04
C PRO A 176 1.79 -4.17 24.45
N HIS A 177 0.85 -4.03 23.52
CA HIS A 177 0.09 -5.16 22.98
C HIS A 177 0.77 -5.77 21.77
N ARG A 178 0.69 -7.09 21.63
CA ARG A 178 1.11 -7.84 20.44
C ARG A 178 -0.12 -8.13 19.59
N PHE A 179 0.03 -8.03 18.28
CA PHE A 179 -1.02 -8.42 17.35
C PHE A 179 -0.98 -9.92 17.12
N ASP A 180 -2.14 -10.57 17.27
CA ASP A 180 -2.35 -11.95 16.85
C ASP A 180 -3.20 -11.97 15.58
N ARG A 181 -2.74 -12.71 14.58
CA ARG A 181 -3.48 -12.89 13.32
C ARG A 181 -4.66 -13.84 13.46
N ALA A 182 -4.58 -14.79 14.39
CA ALA A 182 -5.67 -15.73 14.66
C ALA A 182 -6.80 -15.05 15.45
N GLU A 183 -6.47 -14.00 16.21
CA GLU A 183 -7.39 -13.23 17.05
C GLU A 183 -7.19 -11.73 16.80
N PRO A 184 -7.62 -11.19 15.65
CA PRO A 184 -7.43 -9.77 15.32
C PRO A 184 -8.35 -8.81 16.10
N GLN A 185 -9.41 -9.34 16.74
CA GLN A 185 -10.46 -8.56 17.39
C GLN A 185 -9.94 -7.57 18.43
N PRO A 186 -8.99 -7.90 19.32
CA PRO A 186 -8.46 -6.96 20.31
C PRO A 186 -7.80 -5.72 19.69
N PHE A 187 -7.21 -5.84 18.49
CA PHE A 187 -6.68 -4.67 17.78
C PHE A 187 -7.82 -3.83 17.20
N THR A 188 -8.79 -4.47 16.54
CA THR A 188 -9.96 -3.78 15.96
C THR A 188 -10.76 -3.04 17.05
N GLU A 189 -10.95 -3.64 18.22
CA GLU A 189 -11.59 -3.02 19.37
C GLU A 189 -10.77 -1.83 19.90
N ALA A 190 -9.44 -1.95 19.96
CA ALA A 190 -8.57 -0.84 20.36
C ALA A 190 -8.66 0.34 19.38
N VAL A 191 -8.74 0.08 18.07
CA VAL A 191 -8.95 1.15 17.05
C VAL A 191 -10.30 1.83 17.24
N ARG A 192 -11.37 1.04 17.44
CA ARG A 192 -12.74 1.56 17.62
C ARG A 192 -12.90 2.34 18.92
N GLY A 193 -12.32 1.82 20.01
CA GLY A 193 -12.48 2.31 21.37
C GLY A 193 -11.45 3.36 21.79
N ALA A 194 -10.65 3.88 20.87
CA ALA A 194 -9.64 4.91 21.08
C ALA A 194 -10.25 6.31 21.41
N ALA A 195 -11.35 6.34 22.17
CA ALA A 195 -12.30 7.45 22.28
C ALA A 195 -11.66 8.80 22.62
N ASP A 196 -10.50 8.82 23.26
CA ASP A 196 -9.81 10.05 23.65
C ASP A 196 -8.33 10.11 23.24
N ASP A 197 -7.78 9.05 22.64
CA ASP A 197 -6.33 8.92 22.49
C ASP A 197 -5.94 8.30 21.15
N TYR A 198 -4.85 8.78 20.56
CA TYR A 198 -4.34 8.20 19.32
C TYR A 198 -3.91 6.75 19.55
N LEU A 199 -4.28 5.83 18.64
CA LEU A 199 -3.71 4.49 18.61
C LEU A 199 -2.64 4.45 17.53
N PHE A 200 -1.49 3.84 17.82
CA PHE A 200 -0.49 3.55 16.79
C PHE A 200 -0.01 2.11 16.85
N TRP A 201 0.52 1.63 15.73
CA TRP A 201 1.08 0.30 15.61
C TRP A 201 2.38 0.29 14.84
N ARG A 202 3.17 -0.76 15.07
CA ARG A 202 4.37 -1.08 14.31
C ARG A 202 4.07 -2.18 13.31
N ALA A 203 4.69 -2.11 12.13
CA ALA A 203 4.48 -3.07 11.05
C ALA A 203 5.80 -3.69 10.57
N SER A 204 5.75 -4.44 9.47
CA SER A 204 6.91 -5.06 8.82
C SER A 204 7.33 -4.26 7.59
N ARG A 205 8.62 -4.27 7.27
CA ARG A 205 9.14 -3.57 6.08
C ARG A 205 8.40 -4.00 4.81
N PRO A 206 8.13 -3.06 3.88
CA PRO A 206 8.58 -1.66 3.90
C PRO A 206 7.72 -0.73 4.77
N CYS A 207 6.66 -1.23 5.40
CA CYS A 207 5.84 -0.44 6.31
C CYS A 207 6.52 -0.26 7.68
N PHE A 208 6.56 0.97 8.18
CA PHE A 208 7.01 1.26 9.54
C PHE A 208 5.88 1.02 10.56
N GLY A 209 4.64 1.26 10.14
CA GLY A 209 3.48 1.22 11.01
C GLY A 209 2.39 2.17 10.51
N GLY A 210 1.44 2.42 11.40
CA GLY A 210 0.36 3.36 11.16
C GLY A 210 -0.22 3.90 12.45
N SER A 211 -1.18 4.80 12.30
CA SER A 211 -1.97 5.31 13.41
C SER A 211 -3.45 5.42 13.03
N ALA A 212 -4.30 5.41 14.05
CA ALA A 212 -5.72 5.60 13.95
C ALA A 212 -6.14 6.60 15.02
N ASN A 213 -6.72 7.71 14.57
CA ASN A 213 -7.22 8.79 15.41
C ASN A 213 -8.73 8.85 15.17
N PRO A 214 -9.56 8.41 16.13
CA PRO A 214 -10.99 8.55 15.97
C PRO A 214 -11.41 10.03 15.95
N PRO A 215 -12.59 10.34 15.40
CA PRO A 215 -13.20 11.63 15.61
C PRO A 215 -13.42 11.84 17.12
N ASN A 216 -12.72 12.83 17.70
CA ASN A 216 -12.86 13.19 19.09
C ASN A 216 -13.35 14.65 19.20
N PRO A 217 -14.64 14.89 19.52
CA PRO A 217 -15.13 16.21 19.83
C PRO A 217 -14.59 16.64 21.19
N ALA A 218 -13.42 17.29 21.20
CA ALA A 218 -12.89 17.89 22.41
C ALA A 218 -13.94 18.84 23.01
N ALA A 219 -14.18 18.74 24.32
CA ALA A 219 -15.18 19.54 25.01
C ALA A 219 -14.95 21.05 24.78
N GLY A 220 -15.85 21.67 24.00
CA GLY A 220 -15.81 23.10 23.69
C GLY A 220 -15.16 23.49 22.35
N ASP A 221 -14.72 22.54 21.52
CA ASP A 221 -14.35 22.83 20.12
C ASP A 221 -15.56 22.57 19.21
N GLU A 222 -16.10 23.62 18.60
CA GLU A 222 -17.24 23.54 17.67
C GLU A 222 -16.84 23.02 16.28
N ARG A 223 -15.55 22.72 16.06
CA ARG A 223 -15.07 22.24 14.77
C ARG A 223 -15.54 20.80 14.50
N PRO A 224 -15.96 20.48 13.26
CA PRO A 224 -16.27 19.11 12.89
C PRO A 224 -15.02 18.24 13.02
N THR A 225 -15.09 17.24 13.91
CA THR A 225 -13.98 16.31 14.15
C THR A 225 -14.07 15.16 13.17
N VAL A 226 -12.92 14.73 12.64
CA VAL A 226 -12.86 13.68 11.62
C VAL A 226 -11.96 12.56 12.10
N GLY A 227 -12.29 11.33 11.69
CA GLY A 227 -11.39 10.20 11.87
C GLY A 227 -10.21 10.31 10.90
N ARG A 228 -9.03 9.86 11.34
CA ARG A 228 -7.83 9.79 10.51
C ARG A 228 -7.15 8.45 10.67
N ILE A 229 -6.94 7.75 9.57
CA ILE A 229 -6.09 6.55 9.49
C ILE A 229 -4.82 6.94 8.75
N GLU A 230 -3.66 6.59 9.29
CA GLU A 230 -2.35 6.85 8.71
C GLU A 230 -1.57 5.55 8.50
N LEU A 231 -0.86 5.43 7.39
CA LEU A 231 0.19 4.44 7.17
C LEU A 231 1.49 5.11 6.72
N SER A 232 2.63 4.55 7.12
CA SER A 232 3.94 5.05 6.73
C SER A 232 4.85 3.95 6.17
N PHE A 233 5.55 4.26 5.09
CA PHE A 233 6.41 3.34 4.35
C PHE A 233 7.80 3.93 4.09
N ASP A 234 8.78 3.06 3.92
CA ASP A 234 10.13 3.42 3.50
C ASP A 234 10.15 3.86 2.03
N GLY A 235 10.15 5.17 1.79
CA GLY A 235 10.09 5.75 0.44
C GLY A 235 11.25 5.35 -0.46
N GLY A 236 12.44 5.12 0.09
CA GLY A 236 13.58 4.60 -0.65
C GLY A 236 13.34 3.19 -1.20
N LEU A 237 12.69 2.32 -0.43
CA LEU A 237 12.30 0.99 -0.91
C LEU A 237 11.16 1.05 -1.93
N VAL A 238 10.17 1.90 -1.69
CA VAL A 238 9.06 2.12 -2.62
C VAL A 238 9.55 2.64 -3.97
N ARG A 239 10.50 3.58 -3.96
CA ARG A 239 11.09 4.14 -5.20
C ARG A 239 11.95 3.11 -5.95
N ALA A 240 12.62 2.22 -5.23
CA ALA A 240 13.52 1.23 -5.83
C ALA A 240 12.78 0.06 -6.50
N ASP A 241 11.50 -0.17 -6.19
CA ASP A 241 10.73 -1.32 -6.69
C ASP A 241 9.33 -0.90 -7.14
N ASP A 242 9.08 -0.97 -8.44
CA ASP A 242 7.84 -0.57 -9.10
C ASP A 242 6.63 -1.33 -8.55
N ARG A 243 6.81 -2.58 -8.13
CA ARG A 243 5.75 -3.39 -7.52
C ARG A 243 5.22 -2.76 -6.24
N TRP A 244 6.10 -2.16 -5.43
CA TRP A 244 5.70 -1.45 -4.23
C TRP A 244 4.90 -0.21 -4.57
N ARG A 245 5.25 0.52 -5.63
CA ARG A 245 4.46 1.68 -6.06
C ARG A 245 3.05 1.26 -6.48
N GLU A 246 2.93 0.19 -7.24
CA GLU A 246 1.63 -0.32 -7.69
C GLU A 246 0.78 -0.83 -6.53
N ALA A 247 1.37 -1.67 -5.65
CA ALA A 247 0.68 -2.18 -4.48
C ALA A 247 0.21 -1.05 -3.54
N LEU A 248 1.01 0.01 -3.40
CA LEU A 248 0.67 1.18 -2.60
C LEU A 248 -0.42 2.05 -3.25
N VAL A 249 -0.43 2.21 -4.58
CA VAL A 249 -1.52 2.88 -5.29
C VAL A 249 -2.84 2.11 -5.13
N ASP A 250 -2.82 0.78 -5.30
CA ASP A 250 -4.01 -0.07 -5.10
C ASP A 250 -4.49 -0.03 -3.65
N LEU A 251 -3.58 -0.20 -2.68
CA LEU A 251 -3.89 -0.07 -1.25
C LEU A 251 -4.52 1.30 -0.97
N PHE A 252 -3.96 2.38 -1.49
CA PHE A 252 -4.44 3.73 -1.28
C PHE A 252 -5.88 3.94 -1.77
N ALA A 253 -6.15 3.58 -3.02
CA ALA A 253 -7.47 3.74 -3.61
C ALA A 253 -8.50 2.78 -2.99
N THR A 254 -8.11 1.55 -2.68
CA THR A 254 -8.99 0.55 -2.08
C THR A 254 -9.30 0.91 -0.63
N ALA A 255 -8.32 1.36 0.16
CA ALA A 255 -8.52 1.91 1.51
C ALA A 255 -9.50 3.10 1.50
N ALA A 256 -9.30 4.07 0.60
CA ALA A 256 -10.16 5.25 0.54
C ALA A 256 -11.63 4.88 0.29
N ARG A 257 -11.90 3.91 -0.60
CA ARG A 257 -13.25 3.37 -0.83
C ARG A 257 -13.79 2.61 0.38
N THR A 258 -12.98 1.72 0.93
CA THR A 258 -13.33 0.82 2.05
C THR A 258 -13.70 1.61 3.30
N PHE A 259 -12.92 2.65 3.60
CA PHE A 259 -13.13 3.50 4.77
C PHE A 259 -14.21 4.55 4.55
N GLY A 260 -14.72 4.72 3.32
CA GLY A 260 -15.61 5.83 2.98
C GLY A 260 -14.94 7.19 3.19
N ALA A 261 -13.65 7.29 2.85
CA ALA A 261 -12.88 8.51 3.05
C ALA A 261 -13.41 9.64 2.16
N PHE A 262 -13.69 10.81 2.76
CA PHE A 262 -14.07 12.00 2.00
C PHE A 262 -12.85 12.66 1.35
N PHE A 263 -11.67 12.47 1.94
CA PHE A 263 -10.39 12.92 1.40
C PHE A 263 -9.31 11.90 1.80
N ALA A 264 -8.34 11.68 0.92
CA ALA A 264 -7.12 10.98 1.27
C ALA A 264 -5.92 11.58 0.53
N ALA A 265 -4.74 11.50 1.12
CA ALA A 265 -3.51 11.99 0.51
C ALA A 265 -2.36 11.01 0.75
N ALA A 266 -1.48 10.88 -0.24
CA ALA A 266 -0.17 10.26 -0.07
C ALA A 266 0.92 11.27 -0.39
N GLN A 267 1.91 11.40 0.49
CA GLN A 267 3.01 12.36 0.38
C GLN A 267 4.35 11.64 0.55
N GLU A 268 5.38 12.16 -0.11
CA GLU A 268 6.75 11.71 0.09
C GLU A 268 7.54 12.75 0.88
N GLU A 269 7.90 12.41 2.11
CA GLU A 269 8.62 13.27 3.05
C GLU A 269 10.11 12.94 3.05
N PRO A 270 11.00 13.87 2.65
CA PRO A 270 12.44 13.64 2.71
C PRO A 270 12.97 13.70 4.16
N GLY A 271 14.24 13.34 4.33
CA GLY A 271 14.96 13.62 5.58
C GLY A 271 14.67 12.63 6.72
N HIS A 272 14.37 11.36 6.43
CA HIS A 272 14.25 10.32 7.46
C HIS A 272 15.52 9.47 7.55
N LEU A 273 15.90 9.10 8.76
CA LEU A 273 16.91 8.06 8.99
C LEU A 273 16.22 6.76 9.37
N VAL A 274 16.72 5.65 8.86
CA VAL A 274 16.18 4.32 9.12
C VAL A 274 17.26 3.34 9.56
N SER A 275 16.97 2.58 10.61
CA SER A 275 17.74 1.38 11.01
C SER A 275 16.80 0.31 11.54
N ARG A 276 17.04 -0.97 11.16
CA ARG A 276 16.31 -2.16 11.67
C ARG A 276 14.77 -2.08 11.64
N ASN A 277 14.19 -1.24 10.77
CA ASN A 277 12.75 -0.90 10.66
C ASN A 277 12.20 0.15 11.65
N ARG A 278 13.07 0.96 12.25
CA ARG A 278 12.68 2.20 12.93
C ARG A 278 13.06 3.36 12.03
N SER A 279 12.15 4.31 11.88
CA SER A 279 12.41 5.61 11.29
C SER A 279 12.43 6.66 12.39
N TRP A 280 13.28 7.68 12.21
CA TRP A 280 13.21 8.91 12.99
C TRP A 280 13.42 10.10 12.06
N PRO A 281 12.71 11.21 12.31
CA PRO A 281 12.88 12.42 11.52
C PRO A 281 14.26 13.01 11.79
N THR A 282 14.91 13.53 10.75
CA THR A 282 16.06 14.43 10.91
C THR A 282 15.58 15.87 11.08
N LYS A 283 16.49 16.82 11.34
CA LYS A 283 16.18 18.25 11.34
C LYS A 283 15.52 18.71 10.03
N GLU A 284 15.93 18.13 8.90
CA GLU A 284 15.35 18.42 7.58
C GLU A 284 13.89 17.95 7.50
N SER A 285 13.61 16.71 7.95
CA SER A 285 12.23 16.18 8.03
C SER A 285 11.35 17.02 8.94
N LEU A 286 11.84 17.47 10.10
CA LEU A 286 11.06 18.29 11.03
C LEU A 286 10.61 19.61 10.39
N THR A 287 11.48 20.27 9.62
CA THR A 287 11.14 21.50 8.89
C THR A 287 10.05 21.28 7.86
N HIS A 288 10.06 20.14 7.16
CA HIS A 288 9.05 19.82 6.14
C HIS A 288 7.75 19.25 6.72
N SER A 289 7.82 18.55 7.86
CA SER A 289 6.65 17.98 8.57
C SER A 289 5.80 19.03 9.30
N ALA A 290 6.33 20.23 9.54
CA ALA A 290 5.57 21.31 10.18
C ALA A 290 4.49 21.91 9.27
N GLU A 291 4.48 21.56 7.98
CA GLU A 291 3.64 22.16 6.95
C GLU A 291 2.79 21.09 6.23
N HIS A 292 2.20 20.15 6.97
CA HIS A 292 1.24 19.21 6.40
C HIS A 292 -0.06 19.89 5.98
N ILE A 293 -0.85 19.19 5.16
CA ILE A 293 -2.23 19.58 4.84
C ILE A 293 -3.02 19.89 6.12
N LEU A 294 -2.77 19.16 7.20
CA LEU A 294 -3.33 19.39 8.52
C LEU A 294 -2.23 19.55 9.60
N ASN A 295 -2.40 20.51 10.51
CA ASN A 295 -1.74 20.52 11.81
C ASN A 295 -2.75 20.06 12.87
N GLY A 296 -2.56 18.86 13.42
CA GLY A 296 -3.57 18.18 14.23
C GLY A 296 -4.82 17.91 13.39
N GLN A 297 -5.94 18.52 13.77
CA GLN A 297 -7.21 18.46 13.03
C GLN A 297 -7.48 19.72 12.17
N THR A 298 -6.51 20.64 12.05
CA THR A 298 -6.72 21.95 11.39
C THR A 298 -6.07 22.01 10.02
N TRP A 299 -6.81 22.43 8.98
CA TRP A 299 -6.30 22.62 7.62
C TRP A 299 -5.31 23.79 7.54
N GLN A 300 -4.13 23.55 6.94
CA GLN A 300 -3.02 24.52 6.86
C GLN A 300 -2.72 25.02 5.43
N GLY A 301 -3.40 24.48 4.41
CA GLY A 301 -3.16 24.84 3.01
C GLY A 301 -2.46 23.73 2.21
N LEU A 302 -1.79 24.12 1.12
CA LEU A 302 -1.06 23.19 0.28
C LEU A 302 0.29 22.83 0.93
N PRO A 303 0.65 21.54 1.02
CA PRO A 303 1.89 21.11 1.64
C PRO A 303 3.10 21.54 0.79
N PRO A 304 4.27 21.81 1.39
CA PRO A 304 5.51 22.11 0.67
C PRO A 304 6.14 20.86 0.06
N VAL A 305 5.69 19.68 0.49
CA VAL A 305 6.12 18.38 -0.03
C VAL A 305 5.23 17.97 -1.21
N PRO A 306 5.81 17.41 -2.29
CA PRO A 306 5.02 16.91 -3.41
C PRO A 306 4.00 15.88 -2.96
N MET A 307 2.74 16.12 -3.34
CA MET A 307 1.67 15.14 -3.17
C MET A 307 1.83 14.07 -4.24
N TRP A 308 1.96 12.81 -3.82
CA TRP A 308 2.05 11.67 -4.72
C TRP A 308 0.66 11.24 -5.20
N LEU A 309 -0.29 11.06 -4.27
CA LEU A 309 -1.66 10.63 -4.58
C LEU A 309 -2.65 11.53 -3.83
N SER A 310 -3.81 11.75 -4.44
CA SER A 310 -4.97 12.35 -3.78
C SER A 310 -6.23 11.58 -4.13
N TRP A 311 -7.15 11.51 -3.17
CA TRP A 311 -8.48 10.96 -3.32
C TRP A 311 -9.50 11.99 -2.86
N TYR A 312 -10.55 12.18 -3.65
CA TYR A 312 -11.67 13.06 -3.33
C TYR A 312 -12.94 12.21 -3.33
N GLY A 313 -13.41 11.84 -2.14
CA GLY A 313 -14.71 11.19 -1.94
C GLY A 313 -15.82 12.23 -1.89
N ARG A 314 -17.06 11.79 -1.61
CA ARG A 314 -18.14 12.75 -1.36
C ARG A 314 -17.86 13.56 -0.08
N PRO A 315 -18.20 14.86 -0.05
CA PRO A 315 -18.86 15.64 -1.11
C PRO A 315 -17.90 16.21 -2.18
N TYR A 316 -16.59 16.11 -2.01
CA TYR A 316 -15.60 16.75 -2.89
C TYR A 316 -15.51 16.17 -4.30
N ALA A 317 -15.89 14.90 -4.49
CA ALA A 317 -15.82 14.20 -5.78
C ALA A 317 -16.47 15.01 -6.91
N ASP A 318 -17.68 15.53 -6.68
CA ASP A 318 -18.44 16.27 -7.69
C ASP A 318 -17.82 17.63 -8.01
N LEU A 319 -17.12 18.23 -7.04
CA LEU A 319 -16.43 19.52 -7.20
C LEU A 319 -15.16 19.39 -8.04
N VAL A 320 -14.40 18.31 -7.87
CA VAL A 320 -13.11 18.14 -8.55
C VAL A 320 -13.22 17.43 -9.90
N THR A 321 -14.24 16.57 -10.09
CA THR A 321 -14.41 15.75 -11.31
C THR A 321 -14.30 16.55 -12.61
N PRO A 322 -14.91 17.76 -12.75
CA PRO A 322 -14.80 18.54 -13.98
C PRO A 322 -13.38 18.99 -14.34
N GLY A 323 -12.49 19.12 -13.34
CA GLY A 323 -11.11 19.57 -13.51
C GLY A 323 -10.08 18.43 -13.65
N LEU A 324 -10.49 17.18 -13.46
CA LEU A 324 -9.59 16.03 -13.57
C LEU A 324 -9.46 15.59 -15.03
N VAL A 325 -8.23 15.57 -15.54
CA VAL A 325 -7.90 14.99 -16.84
C VAL A 325 -7.48 13.54 -16.63
N ARG A 326 -8.02 12.62 -17.45
CA ARG A 326 -7.60 11.21 -17.40
C ARG A 326 -6.14 11.10 -17.85
N ALA A 327 -5.36 10.24 -17.19
CA ALA A 327 -3.94 10.04 -17.54
C ALA A 327 -3.71 9.56 -18.99
N SER A 328 -4.72 8.96 -19.62
CA SER A 328 -4.70 8.53 -21.02
C SER A 328 -5.19 9.61 -22.01
N GLU A 329 -5.75 10.71 -21.52
CA GLU A 329 -6.18 11.82 -22.35
C GLU A 329 -5.05 12.86 -22.48
N GLN A 330 -4.89 13.40 -23.68
CA GLN A 330 -3.99 14.50 -23.92
C GLN A 330 -4.37 15.66 -22.99
N ILE A 331 -3.41 16.20 -22.24
CA ILE A 331 -3.64 17.30 -21.31
C ILE A 331 -4.33 18.43 -22.08
N ARG A 332 -5.60 18.72 -21.74
CA ARG A 332 -6.31 19.83 -22.34
C ARG A 332 -5.58 21.13 -21.98
N PRO A 333 -5.33 22.03 -22.94
CA PRO A 333 -4.89 23.38 -22.65
C PRO A 333 -5.78 23.99 -21.57
N ARG A 334 -5.19 24.78 -20.67
CA ARG A 334 -5.95 25.45 -19.57
C ARG A 334 -7.15 26.25 -20.07
N ALA A 335 -7.08 26.78 -21.29
CA ALA A 335 -8.17 27.52 -21.93
C ALA A 335 -9.40 26.64 -22.25
N ASP A 336 -9.23 25.33 -22.35
CA ASP A 336 -10.25 24.35 -22.74
C ASP A 336 -10.83 23.59 -21.53
N LEU A 337 -10.33 23.86 -20.32
CA LEU A 337 -10.92 23.37 -19.08
C LEU A 337 -12.11 24.27 -18.71
N PRO A 338 -13.21 23.72 -18.16
CA PRO A 338 -14.29 24.54 -17.62
C PRO A 338 -13.70 25.52 -16.61
N ALA A 339 -14.15 26.78 -16.65
CA ALA A 339 -13.75 27.76 -15.66
C ALA A 339 -14.11 27.23 -14.27
N VAL A 340 -13.10 26.80 -13.51
CA VAL A 340 -13.26 26.55 -12.09
C VAL A 340 -13.46 27.91 -11.47
N VAL A 341 -14.71 28.28 -11.25
CA VAL A 341 -15.04 29.44 -10.43
C VAL A 341 -14.80 28.96 -9.00
N PRO A 342 -13.70 29.38 -8.34
CA PRO A 342 -13.55 29.05 -6.93
C PRO A 342 -14.78 29.57 -6.18
N PRO A 343 -15.21 28.92 -5.10
CA PRO A 343 -16.26 29.49 -4.26
C PRO A 343 -15.90 30.95 -3.95
N PRO A 344 -16.88 31.87 -3.98
CA PRO A 344 -16.63 33.31 -3.91
C PRO A 344 -15.92 33.74 -2.61
N GLU A 345 -15.86 32.86 -1.61
CA GLU A 345 -15.09 33.03 -0.40
C GLU A 345 -14.12 31.85 -0.22
N LEU A 346 -12.85 32.15 0.01
CA LEU A 346 -11.92 31.19 0.62
C LEU A 346 -12.52 30.73 1.96
N THR A 347 -12.48 29.44 2.27
CA THR A 347 -13.01 28.88 3.52
C THR A 347 -12.41 29.52 4.78
N TYR A 348 -11.28 30.21 4.66
CA TYR A 348 -10.64 31.00 5.72
C TYR A 348 -10.14 32.35 5.21
N ARG A 349 -10.35 33.41 5.98
CA ARG A 349 -9.73 34.72 5.73
C ARG A 349 -8.22 34.64 5.97
N HIS A 350 -7.42 35.01 4.97
CA HIS A 350 -5.98 35.15 5.12
C HIS A 350 -5.68 36.23 6.19
N ARG A 351 -5.05 35.84 7.31
CA ARG A 351 -4.51 36.82 8.26
C ARG A 351 -3.12 37.27 7.78
N PRO A 352 -2.83 38.58 7.76
CA PRO A 352 -1.47 39.04 7.55
C PRO A 352 -0.59 38.57 8.70
N ALA A 353 0.67 38.23 8.40
CA ALA A 353 1.64 37.83 9.42
C ALA A 353 1.86 38.96 10.43
N ILE A 354 1.95 38.60 11.71
CA ILE A 354 2.26 39.56 12.78
C ILE A 354 3.78 39.68 12.82
N VAL A 355 4.29 40.87 12.51
CA VAL A 355 5.72 41.17 12.66
C VAL A 355 5.92 41.78 14.03
N GLY A 356 6.62 41.05 14.90
CA GLY A 356 7.05 41.52 16.21
C GLY A 356 8.03 42.68 16.09
N ALA A 357 8.15 43.47 17.16
CA ALA A 357 9.07 44.62 17.20
C ALA A 357 10.55 44.24 17.04
N ASP A 358 10.89 42.97 17.26
CA ASP A 358 12.21 42.37 17.03
C ASP A 358 12.41 41.83 15.61
N GLY A 359 11.42 41.99 14.72
CA GLY A 359 11.44 41.46 13.37
C GLY A 359 11.05 39.98 13.28
N SER A 360 10.65 39.34 14.38
CA SER A 360 10.10 38.00 14.35
C SER A 360 8.76 38.00 13.60
N VAL A 361 8.57 37.04 12.70
CA VAL A 361 7.32 36.87 11.96
C VAL A 361 6.56 35.71 12.59
N SER A 362 5.37 35.98 13.11
CA SER A 362 4.47 34.98 13.67
C SER A 362 3.19 34.91 12.85
N THR A 363 2.82 33.71 12.43
CA THR A 363 1.52 33.43 11.83
C THR A 363 0.63 32.82 12.91
N ASP A 364 -0.31 33.62 13.40
CA ASP A 364 -1.36 33.12 14.28
C ASP A 364 -2.17 32.03 13.55
N PRO A 365 -2.46 30.88 14.16
CA PRO A 365 -3.32 29.88 13.55
C PRO A 365 -4.74 30.45 13.32
N PRO A 366 -5.48 29.95 12.32
CA PRO A 366 -6.86 30.37 12.05
C PRO A 366 -7.74 30.21 13.30
N ARG A 367 -8.56 31.22 13.60
CA ARG A 367 -9.53 31.21 14.71
C ARG A 367 -10.94 30.89 14.20
N PRO A 368 -11.87 30.41 15.04
CA PRO A 368 -13.24 30.11 14.64
C PRO A 368 -13.96 31.28 13.91
N GLY A 369 -13.69 32.53 14.30
CA GLY A 369 -14.23 33.72 13.62
C GLY A 369 -13.62 34.05 12.24
N ASP A 370 -12.63 33.28 11.79
CA ASP A 370 -12.01 33.43 10.47
C ASP A 370 -12.64 32.51 9.41
N GLN A 371 -13.62 31.67 9.80
CA GLN A 371 -14.39 30.81 8.89
C GLN A 371 -15.27 31.67 7.95
N ALA A 372 -15.30 31.30 6.67
CA ALA A 372 -16.34 31.79 5.75
C ALA A 372 -17.72 31.32 6.22
N SER A 373 -18.75 32.16 6.06
CA SER A 373 -20.08 31.96 6.65
C SER A 373 -20.88 30.78 6.07
N PHE A 374 -20.28 29.97 5.20
CA PHE A 374 -20.98 28.95 4.42
C PHE A 374 -20.12 27.70 4.22
N ILE A 375 -20.04 26.86 5.26
CA ILE A 375 -19.76 25.43 5.07
C ILE A 375 -21.13 24.76 5.02
N PRO A 376 -21.52 24.08 3.92
CA PRO A 376 -22.77 23.32 3.90
C PRO A 376 -22.77 22.29 5.03
N ASP A 377 -23.89 22.15 5.74
CA ASP A 377 -24.06 21.15 6.79
C ASP A 377 -23.68 19.75 6.28
N LEU A 378 -22.64 19.18 6.88
CA LEU A 378 -22.14 17.84 6.56
C LEU A 378 -23.03 16.72 7.12
N GLU A 379 -24.04 17.06 7.94
CA GLU A 379 -24.91 16.07 8.60
C GLU A 379 -26.17 15.70 7.78
N GLY A 380 -26.34 16.26 6.58
CA GLY A 380 -27.57 16.09 5.79
C GLY A 380 -27.45 15.41 4.41
N ILE A 381 -26.28 14.89 3.99
CA ILE A 381 -26.04 14.38 2.62
C ILE A 381 -25.38 13.00 2.61
#